data_AF-A0A5B7K1J3-F1
#
_entry.id   AF-A0A5B7K1J3-F1
#
_cell.length_a   1.000
_cell.length_b   1.000
_cell.length_c   1.000
_cell.angle_alpha   90.00
_cell.angle_beta   90.00
_cell.angle_gamma   90.00
#
_symmetry.space_group_name_H-M   'P 1'
#
loop_
_entity.id
_entity.type
_entity.pdbx_description
1 polymer ?
#
loop_
_entity_poly.entity_id
_entity_poly.type
_entity_poly.pdbx_seq_one_letter_code
_entity_poly.pdbx_strand_id
1 'polypeptide(L)'
;MPTIYSFLDFRIALTRRNFTLSYDTNIPRQVGLAGSSAIVTATLKCLLAFFNLSDHDIPRPLQPQFILDVEKDELLINAGLQDRVVQVYEGLVYMDFSKTVMEQQGYGNYSHLGATLPPMFLAYRLNPSDSGRIHSNVSMRWQAGKGELDGASIADRFVSLSLSLNRM
;
A
#
# COMPACT_ATOMS: atom_id res chain seq x y z
N MET A 1 -0.89 -21.51 7.10
CA MET A 1 0.45 -21.07 7.54
C MET A 1 1.23 -20.67 6.30
N PRO A 2 1.10 -19.45 5.78
CA PRO A 2 2.16 -18.87 4.98
C PRO A 2 3.06 -18.01 5.87
N THR A 3 4.34 -18.13 5.61
CA THR A 3 5.46 -17.34 6.12
C THR A 3 6.36 -17.16 4.90
N ILE A 4 6.86 -15.95 4.59
CA ILE A 4 7.96 -15.74 3.62
C ILE A 4 7.65 -16.09 2.12
N TYR A 5 6.50 -16.70 1.81
CA TYR A 5 6.21 -17.27 0.48
C TYR A 5 6.15 -16.26 -0.67
N SER A 6 5.82 -15.01 -0.41
CA SER A 6 5.61 -14.05 -1.49
C SER A 6 6.91 -13.66 -2.22
N PHE A 7 8.09 -13.81 -1.60
CA PHE A 7 9.38 -13.73 -2.30
C PHE A 7 9.74 -15.00 -3.09
N LEU A 8 9.21 -16.16 -2.66
CA LEU A 8 9.37 -17.43 -3.38
C LEU A 8 8.57 -17.42 -4.69
N ASP A 9 7.43 -16.72 -4.73
CA ASP A 9 6.66 -16.52 -5.96
C ASP A 9 7.44 -15.73 -7.02
N PHE A 10 8.24 -14.74 -6.59
CA PHE A 10 9.18 -14.04 -7.47
C PHE A 10 10.47 -14.82 -7.76
N ARG A 11 10.66 -16.00 -7.14
CA ARG A 11 11.87 -16.85 -7.25
C ARG A 11 13.17 -16.10 -6.98
N ILE A 12 13.16 -15.16 -6.04
CA ILE A 12 14.33 -14.35 -5.69
C ILE A 12 15.14 -15.06 -4.61
N ALA A 13 16.40 -15.38 -4.92
CA ALA A 13 17.34 -15.90 -3.94
C ALA A 13 17.97 -14.75 -3.13
N LEU A 14 17.55 -14.60 -1.88
CA LEU A 14 18.09 -13.56 -0.99
C LEU A 14 19.33 -14.06 -0.25
N THR A 15 20.40 -13.25 -0.25
CA THR A 15 21.58 -13.54 0.57
C THR A 15 21.24 -13.37 2.05
N ARG A 16 21.64 -14.31 2.90
CA ARG A 16 21.46 -14.20 4.35
C ARG A 16 22.28 -13.03 4.90
N ARG A 17 21.59 -11.97 5.33
CA ARG A 17 22.20 -10.75 5.90
C ARG A 17 21.35 -10.27 7.08
N ASN A 18 22.03 -9.78 8.11
CA ASN A 18 21.38 -9.16 9.27
C ASN A 18 21.19 -7.66 9.02
N PHE A 19 20.12 -7.10 9.57
CA PHE A 19 19.85 -5.67 9.52
C PHE A 19 18.99 -5.24 10.70
N THR A 20 19.01 -3.95 10.98
CA THR A 20 18.07 -3.29 11.89
C THR A 20 17.17 -2.35 11.10
N LEU A 21 15.86 -2.48 11.28
CA LEU A 21 14.85 -1.60 10.71
C LEU A 21 14.37 -0.61 11.78
N SER A 22 14.35 0.67 11.45
CA SER A 22 13.77 1.73 12.29
C SER A 22 13.00 2.71 11.42
N TYR A 23 11.93 3.27 11.97
CA TYR A 23 11.07 4.20 11.25
C TYR A 23 10.68 5.40 12.12
N ASP A 24 10.51 6.54 11.48
CA ASP A 24 9.90 7.75 12.04
C ASP A 24 8.86 8.29 11.06
N THR A 25 7.73 8.75 11.57
CA THR A 25 6.61 9.20 10.74
C THR A 25 5.96 10.45 11.29
N ASN A 26 5.65 11.39 10.40
CA ASN A 26 4.76 12.50 10.68
C ASN A 26 3.31 12.23 10.26
N ILE A 27 2.96 10.99 9.85
CA ILE A 27 1.58 10.60 9.54
C ILE A 27 0.80 10.54 10.85
N PRO A 28 -0.19 11.44 11.06
CA PRO A 28 -0.99 11.38 12.26
C PRO A 28 -1.74 10.04 12.32
N ARG A 29 -1.85 9.47 13.51
CA ARG A 29 -2.56 8.20 13.66
C ARG A 29 -4.06 8.39 13.41
N GLN A 30 -4.66 7.43 12.72
CA GLN A 30 -6.12 7.28 12.57
C GLN A 30 -6.85 8.46 11.89
N VAL A 31 -6.18 9.26 11.06
CA VAL A 31 -6.81 10.40 10.34
C VAL A 31 -7.22 10.09 8.89
N GLY A 32 -7.20 8.82 8.48
CA GLY A 32 -7.54 8.45 7.10
C GLY A 32 -6.45 8.72 6.06
N LEU A 33 -5.21 8.98 6.49
CA LEU A 33 -4.05 9.22 5.61
C LEU A 33 -3.22 7.95 5.36
N ALA A 34 -3.84 6.77 5.47
CA ALA A 34 -3.21 5.49 5.13
C ALA A 34 -1.85 5.21 5.82
N GLY A 35 -1.69 5.66 7.08
CA GLY A 35 -0.40 5.57 7.78
C GLY A 35 0.10 4.15 8.01
N SER A 36 -0.78 3.18 8.26
CA SER A 36 -0.38 1.78 8.50
C SER A 36 0.21 1.14 7.24
N SER A 37 -0.42 1.36 6.09
CA SER A 37 0.04 0.82 4.82
C SER A 37 1.30 1.51 4.33
N ALA A 38 1.46 2.80 4.65
CA ALA A 38 2.69 3.52 4.35
C ALA A 38 3.90 2.85 5.02
N ILE A 39 3.75 2.38 6.27
CA ILE A 39 4.81 1.64 6.99
C ILE A 39 5.19 0.36 6.25
N VAL A 40 4.21 -0.44 5.81
CA VAL A 40 4.49 -1.70 5.10
C VAL A 40 5.10 -1.42 3.73
N THR A 41 4.54 -0.48 2.96
CA THR A 41 5.07 -0.09 1.64
C THR A 41 6.50 0.41 1.72
N ALA A 42 6.80 1.28 2.69
CA ALA A 42 8.14 1.82 2.82
C ALA A 42 9.12 0.79 3.40
N THR A 43 8.66 -0.14 4.23
CA THR A 43 9.46 -1.31 4.62
C THR A 43 9.86 -2.15 3.40
N LEU A 44 8.91 -2.41 2.48
CA LEU A 44 9.24 -3.08 1.21
C LEU A 44 10.29 -2.31 0.42
N LYS A 45 10.11 -1.00 0.21
CA LYS A 45 11.10 -0.15 -0.49
C LYS A 45 12.49 -0.25 0.14
N CYS A 46 12.59 -0.22 1.46
CA CYS A 46 13.87 -0.40 2.17
C CYS A 46 14.48 -1.79 1.95
N LEU A 47 13.68 -2.85 1.95
CA LEU A 47 14.17 -4.21 1.71
C LEU A 47 14.63 -4.38 0.27
N LEU A 48 13.90 -3.85 -0.71
CA LEU A 48 14.33 -3.86 -2.12
C LEU A 48 15.70 -3.17 -2.27
N ALA A 49 15.85 -1.97 -1.69
CA ALA A 49 17.12 -1.26 -1.72
C ALA A 49 18.25 -2.03 -1.01
N PHE A 50 17.98 -2.62 0.16
CA PHE A 50 18.98 -3.34 0.93
C PHE A 50 19.47 -4.62 0.24
N PHE A 51 18.57 -5.34 -0.41
CA PHE A 51 18.90 -6.54 -1.19
C PHE A 51 19.28 -6.22 -2.65
N ASN A 52 19.32 -4.94 -3.02
CA ASN A 52 19.64 -4.49 -4.38
C ASN A 52 18.72 -5.11 -5.45
N LEU A 53 17.43 -5.17 -5.12
CA LEU A 53 16.36 -5.57 -6.01
C LEU A 53 15.77 -4.34 -6.69
N SER A 54 15.30 -4.54 -7.92
CA SER A 54 14.74 -3.50 -8.77
C SER A 54 13.36 -3.90 -9.29
N ASP A 55 12.74 -3.01 -10.07
CA ASP A 55 11.46 -3.29 -10.74
C ASP A 55 11.57 -4.44 -11.78
N HIS A 56 12.78 -4.84 -12.17
CA HIS A 56 12.98 -6.06 -12.96
C HIS A 56 12.70 -7.33 -12.14
N ASP A 57 13.09 -7.32 -10.86
CA ASP A 57 12.96 -8.48 -9.97
C ASP A 57 11.55 -8.55 -9.38
N ILE A 58 11.00 -7.39 -9.02
CA ILE A 58 9.61 -7.26 -8.57
C ILE A 58 8.91 -6.18 -9.39
N PRO A 59 8.20 -6.56 -10.47
CA PRO A 59 7.49 -5.62 -11.32
C PRO A 59 6.61 -4.67 -10.52
N ARG A 60 6.78 -3.37 -10.78
CA ARG A 60 6.07 -2.29 -10.08
C ARG A 60 4.54 -2.48 -10.02
N PRO A 61 3.83 -2.98 -11.05
CA PRO A 61 2.39 -3.25 -10.97
C PRO A 61 1.99 -4.34 -9.97
N LEU A 62 2.90 -5.25 -9.61
CA LEU A 62 2.66 -6.34 -8.68
C LEU A 62 2.93 -5.95 -7.22
N GLN A 63 3.77 -4.94 -6.99
CA GLN A 63 4.14 -4.49 -5.63
C GLN A 63 2.93 -4.11 -4.77
N PRO A 64 1.89 -3.39 -5.25
CA PRO A 64 0.74 -3.06 -4.44
C PRO A 64 -0.02 -4.28 -3.91
N GLN A 65 -0.19 -5.30 -4.76
CA GLN A 65 -0.87 -6.55 -4.38
C GLN A 65 -0.02 -7.32 -3.37
N PHE A 66 1.29 -7.42 -3.61
CA PHE A 66 2.22 -8.04 -2.67
C PHE A 66 2.14 -7.41 -1.26
N ILE A 67 2.12 -6.08 -1.18
CA ILE A 67 1.99 -5.36 0.11
C ILE A 67 0.65 -5.72 0.77
N LEU A 68 -0.44 -5.73 -0.01
CA LEU A 68 -1.77 -6.08 0.49
C LEU A 68 -1.83 -7.52 1.01
N ASP A 69 -1.19 -8.46 0.33
CA ASP A 69 -1.16 -9.87 0.72
C ASP A 69 -0.38 -10.05 2.03
N VAL A 70 0.77 -9.39 2.18
CA VAL A 70 1.51 -9.37 3.47
C VAL A 70 0.63 -8.83 4.60
N GLU A 71 -0.11 -7.75 4.38
CA GLU A 71 -0.98 -7.21 5.42
C GLU A 71 -2.15 -8.13 5.77
N LYS A 72 -2.77 -8.78 4.78
CA LYS A 72 -3.91 -9.66 5.02
C LYS A 72 -3.51 -11.00 5.62
N ASP A 73 -2.48 -11.62 5.07
CA ASP A 73 -2.16 -13.02 5.35
C ASP A 73 -1.19 -13.15 6.52
N GLU A 74 -0.26 -12.20 6.68
CA GLU A 74 0.76 -12.24 7.73
C GLU A 74 0.40 -11.33 8.91
N LEU A 75 -0.11 -10.12 8.64
CA LEU A 75 -0.45 -9.16 9.69
C LEU A 75 -1.94 -9.22 10.10
N LEU A 76 -2.77 -9.98 9.38
CA LEU A 76 -4.21 -10.14 9.63
C LEU A 76 -4.98 -8.80 9.64
N ILE A 77 -4.52 -7.84 8.83
CA ILE A 77 -5.13 -6.52 8.66
C ILE A 77 -6.07 -6.57 7.45
N ASN A 78 -7.36 -6.32 7.68
CA ASN A 78 -8.30 -6.16 6.57
C ASN A 78 -8.09 -4.80 5.88
N ALA A 79 -7.73 -4.81 4.60
CA ALA A 79 -7.41 -3.62 3.83
C ALA A 79 -7.83 -3.74 2.36
N GLY A 80 -7.87 -2.58 1.68
CA GLY A 80 -8.05 -2.44 0.23
C GLY A 80 -6.74 -2.10 -0.49
N LEU A 81 -6.76 -2.20 -1.81
CA LEU A 81 -5.57 -2.07 -2.66
C LEU A 81 -5.14 -0.61 -2.91
N GLN A 82 -6.08 0.35 -2.86
CA GLN A 82 -5.86 1.75 -3.28
C GLN A 82 -4.65 2.42 -2.64
N ASP A 83 -4.54 2.41 -1.29
CA ASP A 83 -3.44 3.10 -0.63
C ASP A 83 -2.07 2.58 -1.09
N ARG A 84 -1.96 1.27 -1.32
CA ARG A 84 -0.70 0.62 -1.71
C ARG A 84 -0.31 1.05 -3.11
N VAL A 85 -1.27 1.20 -4.02
CA VAL A 85 -1.01 1.71 -5.37
C VAL A 85 -0.48 3.15 -5.30
N VAL A 86 -1.16 4.06 -4.59
CA VAL A 86 -0.66 5.46 -4.51
C VAL A 86 0.71 5.50 -3.84
N GLN A 87 0.96 4.68 -2.81
CA GLN A 87 2.23 4.67 -2.08
C GLN A 87 3.40 4.09 -2.91
N VAL A 88 3.14 3.13 -3.81
CA VAL A 88 4.14 2.58 -4.73
C VAL A 88 4.39 3.51 -5.93
N TYR A 89 3.33 4.07 -6.50
CA TYR A 89 3.41 4.90 -7.69
C TYR A 89 3.86 6.33 -7.37
N GLU A 90 3.42 6.86 -6.22
CA GLU A 90 3.60 8.24 -5.78
C GLU A 90 2.92 9.26 -6.72
N GLY A 91 2.62 10.45 -6.18
CA GLY A 91 1.91 11.49 -6.93
C GLY A 91 0.46 11.14 -7.28
N LEU A 92 -0.07 11.80 -8.31
CA LEU A 92 -1.46 11.64 -8.74
C LEU A 92 -1.60 10.47 -9.71
N VAL A 93 -2.42 9.48 -9.35
CA VAL A 93 -2.53 8.21 -10.07
C VAL A 93 -4.00 7.88 -10.32
N TYR A 94 -4.33 7.60 -11.57
CA TYR A 94 -5.57 6.94 -11.96
C TYR A 94 -5.42 5.43 -11.80
N MET A 95 -6.44 4.80 -11.23
CA MET A 95 -6.45 3.36 -10.93
C MET A 95 -7.72 2.72 -11.46
N ASP A 96 -7.55 1.71 -12.32
CA ASP A 96 -8.62 0.87 -12.81
C ASP A 96 -8.49 -0.53 -12.18
N PHE A 97 -9.45 -0.84 -11.30
CA PHE A 97 -9.60 -2.15 -10.64
C PHE A 97 -10.77 -2.94 -11.22
N SER A 98 -11.19 -2.66 -12.45
CA SER A 98 -12.29 -3.37 -13.09
C SER A 98 -12.04 -4.88 -13.07
N LYS A 99 -13.11 -5.64 -12.84
CA LYS A 99 -13.04 -7.09 -12.68
C LYS A 99 -12.35 -7.75 -13.87
N THR A 100 -12.65 -7.29 -15.10
CA THR A 100 -12.04 -7.78 -16.33
C THR A 100 -10.52 -7.61 -16.33
N VAL A 101 -10.01 -6.43 -15.97
CA VAL A 101 -8.56 -6.16 -15.90
C VAL A 101 -7.90 -7.03 -14.83
N MET A 102 -8.48 -7.05 -13.62
CA MET A 102 -7.96 -7.82 -12.50
C MET A 102 -7.91 -9.33 -12.81
N GLU A 103 -8.93 -9.90 -13.44
CA GLU A 103 -8.98 -11.32 -13.82
C GLU A 103 -8.01 -11.67 -14.96
N GLN A 104 -7.76 -10.73 -15.89
CA GLN A 104 -6.90 -10.97 -17.05
C GLN A 104 -5.41 -10.97 -16.70
N GLN A 105 -4.95 -10.04 -15.85
CA GLN A 105 -3.51 -9.87 -15.59
C GLN A 105 -3.12 -9.98 -14.12
N GLY A 106 -4.08 -10.08 -13.19
CA GLY A 106 -3.83 -10.23 -11.76
C GLY A 106 -3.57 -8.92 -11.01
N TYR A 107 -3.56 -7.77 -11.71
CA TYR A 107 -3.37 -6.43 -11.13
C TYR A 107 -4.14 -5.38 -11.95
N GLY A 108 -4.37 -4.20 -11.36
CA GLY A 108 -5.11 -3.12 -11.99
C GLY A 108 -4.26 -2.29 -12.97
N ASN A 109 -4.89 -1.45 -13.78
CA ASN A 109 -4.15 -0.48 -14.61
C ASN A 109 -3.90 0.79 -13.79
N TYR A 110 -2.63 1.17 -13.67
CA TYR A 110 -2.21 2.32 -12.89
C TYR A 110 -1.46 3.30 -13.79
N SER A 111 -1.89 4.55 -13.84
CA SER A 111 -1.26 5.57 -14.68
C SER A 111 -1.18 6.91 -13.97
N HIS A 112 -0.04 7.58 -14.09
CA HIS A 112 0.10 8.93 -13.57
C HIS A 112 -0.78 9.89 -14.37
N LEU A 113 -1.55 10.70 -13.65
CA LEU A 113 -2.24 11.83 -14.26
C LEU A 113 -1.26 13.00 -14.26
N GLY A 114 -0.87 13.47 -15.45
CA GLY A 114 -0.01 14.65 -15.63
C GLY A 114 -0.69 15.98 -15.27
N ALA A 115 -1.68 15.97 -14.38
CA ALA A 115 -2.45 17.12 -13.98
C ALA A 115 -1.83 17.77 -12.73
N THR A 116 -1.87 19.10 -12.68
CA THR A 116 -1.55 19.85 -11.46
C THR A 116 -2.83 20.11 -10.72
N LEU A 117 -2.89 19.70 -9.45
CA LEU A 117 -4.06 19.95 -8.62
C LEU A 117 -4.08 21.42 -8.18
N PRO A 118 -5.28 22.05 -8.09
CA PRO A 118 -5.39 23.39 -7.55
C PRO A 118 -4.91 23.41 -6.09
N PRO A 119 -4.60 24.58 -5.50
CA PRO A 119 -4.29 24.66 -4.08
C PRO A 119 -5.41 24.05 -3.23
N MET A 120 -5.08 22.99 -2.48
CA MET A 120 -6.00 22.28 -1.60
C MET A 120 -5.70 22.61 -0.14
N PHE A 121 -6.73 22.62 0.70
CA PHE A 121 -6.58 22.71 2.14
C PHE A 121 -6.76 21.32 2.77
N LEU A 122 -5.82 20.91 3.61
CA LEU A 122 -5.93 19.70 4.42
C LEU A 122 -6.29 20.07 5.86
N ALA A 123 -7.47 19.66 6.31
CA ALA A 123 -7.90 19.77 7.70
C ALA A 123 -8.00 18.37 8.30
N TYR A 124 -7.37 18.15 9.46
CA TYR A 124 -7.43 16.88 10.17
C TYR A 124 -7.56 17.11 11.68
N ARG A 125 -8.13 16.12 12.38
CA ARG A 125 -8.30 16.16 13.84
C ARG A 125 -7.15 15.37 14.50
N LEU A 126 -6.48 15.95 15.48
CA LEU A 126 -5.34 15.32 16.17
C LEU A 126 -5.73 14.10 17.02
N ASN A 127 -6.97 14.07 17.54
CA ASN A 127 -7.51 12.97 18.36
C ASN A 127 -8.77 12.37 17.72
N PRO A 128 -8.64 11.55 16.67
CA PRO A 128 -9.75 10.80 16.10
C PRO A 128 -10.21 9.68 17.05
N SER A 129 -11.48 9.30 16.98
CA SER A 129 -12.04 8.12 17.64
C SER A 129 -11.86 6.89 16.74
N ASP A 130 -11.56 5.73 17.32
CA ASP A 130 -11.12 4.48 16.65
C ASP A 130 -11.66 4.24 15.22
N SER A 131 -10.76 4.30 14.25
CA SER A 131 -11.06 4.02 12.83
C SER A 131 -11.21 2.52 12.52
N GLY A 132 -10.74 1.63 13.39
CA GLY A 132 -10.81 0.18 13.20
C GLY A 132 -12.24 -0.37 13.09
N ARG A 133 -13.23 0.35 13.62
CA ARG A 133 -14.65 -0.03 13.55
C ARG A 133 -15.36 0.37 12.25
N ILE A 134 -14.79 1.28 11.45
CA ILE A 134 -15.47 1.80 10.24
C ILE A 134 -15.06 1.03 8.97
N HIS A 135 -13.95 0.28 8.99
CA HIS A 135 -13.53 -0.58 7.87
C HIS A 135 -14.15 -2.00 7.86
N SER A 136 -14.97 -2.38 8.85
CA SER A 136 -15.56 -3.73 8.91
C SER A 136 -16.83 -3.90 8.09
N ASN A 137 -17.50 -2.82 7.68
CA ASN A 137 -18.87 -2.94 7.14
C ASN A 137 -18.95 -2.90 5.59
N VAL A 138 -17.91 -2.47 4.88
CA VAL A 138 -17.99 -2.35 3.40
C VAL A 138 -17.95 -3.72 2.71
N SER A 139 -16.97 -4.56 3.04
CA SER A 139 -16.88 -5.92 2.48
C SER A 139 -18.08 -6.79 2.87
N MET A 140 -18.59 -6.65 4.11
CA MET A 140 -19.82 -7.32 4.54
C MET A 140 -21.06 -6.84 3.75
N ARG A 141 -21.19 -5.54 3.49
CA ARG A 141 -22.30 -4.98 2.69
C ARG A 141 -22.24 -5.40 1.22
N TRP A 142 -21.03 -5.49 0.65
CA TRP A 142 -20.82 -6.00 -0.71
C TRP A 142 -21.21 -7.48 -0.83
N GLN A 143 -20.76 -8.32 0.12
CA GLN A 143 -21.16 -9.73 0.19
C GLN A 143 -22.68 -9.90 0.42
N ALA A 144 -23.34 -8.94 1.06
CA ALA A 144 -24.79 -8.89 1.25
C ALA A 144 -25.58 -8.36 0.03
N GLY A 145 -24.93 -8.13 -1.12
CA GLY A 145 -25.59 -7.82 -2.39
C GLY A 145 -26.15 -6.39 -2.52
N LYS A 146 -25.69 -5.43 -1.71
CA LYS A 146 -26.09 -4.02 -1.82
C LYS A 146 -24.96 -3.12 -2.29
N GLY A 147 -25.01 -2.75 -3.58
CA GLY A 147 -24.65 -1.40 -4.04
C GLY A 147 -23.30 -1.24 -4.73
N GLU A 148 -23.40 -0.68 -5.93
CA GLU A 148 -22.36 -0.04 -6.74
C GLU A 148 -21.56 0.99 -5.92
N LEU A 149 -20.22 0.98 -6.05
CA LEU A 149 -19.31 1.89 -5.36
C LEU A 149 -18.40 2.57 -6.38
N ASP A 150 -18.75 3.79 -6.78
CA ASP A 150 -17.83 4.68 -7.49
C ASP A 150 -16.88 5.33 -6.47
N GLY A 151 -15.59 5.02 -6.59
CA GLY A 151 -14.55 5.53 -5.68
C GLY A 151 -13.33 6.00 -6.45
N ALA A 152 -13.30 7.27 -6.83
CA ALA A 152 -12.07 7.97 -7.18
C ALA A 152 -11.46 8.57 -5.90
N SER A 153 -10.26 8.14 -5.51
CA SER A 153 -9.50 8.75 -4.42
C SER A 153 -8.33 9.57 -4.99
N ILE A 154 -8.22 10.82 -4.55
CA ILE A 154 -7.10 11.70 -4.84
C ILE A 154 -6.28 11.80 -3.55
N ALA A 155 -5.09 11.21 -3.55
CA ALA A 155 -4.11 11.41 -2.49
C ALA A 155 -3.07 12.40 -2.98
N ASP A 156 -3.04 13.57 -2.35
CA ASP A 156 -2.15 14.66 -2.73
C ASP A 156 -1.12 14.89 -1.62
N ARG A 157 0.16 14.76 -1.98
CA ARG A 157 1.36 14.80 -1.12
C ARG A 157 1.35 13.82 0.06
N PHE A 158 2.22 12.79 -0.03
CA PHE A 158 2.46 11.91 1.09
C PHE A 158 3.20 12.63 2.22
N VAL A 159 2.59 12.54 3.38
CA VAL A 159 3.20 12.77 4.67
C VAL A 159 4.40 11.82 4.80
N SER A 160 5.55 12.37 5.19
CA SER A 160 6.85 11.70 5.08
C SER A 160 7.03 10.58 6.11
N LEU A 161 7.37 9.40 5.61
CA LEU A 161 7.87 8.29 6.41
C LEU A 161 9.35 8.10 6.09
N SER A 162 10.21 8.32 7.07
CA SER A 162 11.64 8.01 6.95
C SER A 162 11.90 6.66 7.58
N LEU A 163 12.48 5.76 6.80
CA LEU A 163 13.01 4.49 7.29
C LEU A 163 14.51 4.44 7.08
N SER A 164 15.21 3.96 8.09
CA SER A 164 16.63 3.65 8.01
C SER A 164 16.82 2.15 8.17
N LEU A 165 17.62 1.57 7.28
CA LEU A 165 18.10 0.20 7.43
C LEU A 165 19.61 0.23 7.62
N ASN A 166 20.07 -0.16 8.80
CA ASN A 166 21.50 -0.22 9.11
C ASN A 166 21.96 -1.68 9.11
N ARG A 167 23.16 -1.90 8.55
CA ARG A 167 23.86 -3.18 8.71
C ARG A 167 24.31 -3.31 10.16
N MET A 168 24.18 -4.51 10.71
CA MET A 168 24.89 -4.90 11.93
C MET A 168 26.36 -5.20 11.63
#